data_AF-A0A6A5FT35-F1
#
_entry.id   AF-A0A6A5FT35-F1
#
_cell.length_a   1.000
_cell.length_b   1.000
_cell.length_c   1.000
_cell.angle_alpha   90.00
_cell.angle_beta   90.00
_cell.angle_gamma   90.00
#
_symmetry.space_group_name_H-M   'P 1'
#
loop_
_entity.id
_entity.type
_entity.pdbx_description
1 polymer ?
#
loop_
_entity_poly.entity_id
_entity_poly.type
_entity_poly.pdbx_seq_one_letter_code
_entity_poly.pdbx_strand_id
1 'polypeptide(L)'
;MLRSAELRMISLHDGIIPYERPPRTKYFFLNKFETKVLHAKKELIKGKIFQLENQDGNDALVQHKLELYRTYLTQIRKVFRMQKKLEETWQNRMKVVAAYLNILAGERKLIRAIAPPPPPLTKFQKLVSRVRNVIRSIFPNRRLRPSDNTQNI
;
A
#
# COMPACT_ATOMS: atom_id res chain seq x y z
N MET A 1 -11.72 -25.18 -13.07
CA MET A 1 -12.64 -25.08 -11.91
C MET A 1 -11.83 -24.70 -10.68
N LEU A 2 -11.83 -23.43 -10.27
CA LEU A 2 -11.01 -22.89 -9.17
C LEU A 2 -11.80 -21.92 -8.26
N ARG A 3 -13.12 -22.07 -8.15
CA ARG A 3 -13.98 -21.10 -7.44
C ARG A 3 -14.30 -21.44 -5.98
N SER A 4 -14.05 -22.67 -5.52
CA SER A 4 -14.54 -23.12 -4.21
C SER A 4 -13.58 -22.85 -3.04
N ALA A 5 -12.26 -22.78 -3.31
CA ALA A 5 -11.25 -22.59 -2.26
C ALA A 5 -11.08 -21.11 -1.86
N GLU A 6 -11.24 -20.18 -2.80
CA GLU A 6 -11.18 -18.74 -2.52
C GLU A 6 -12.39 -18.24 -1.73
N LEU A 7 -13.57 -18.85 -1.92
CA LEU A 7 -14.80 -18.47 -1.23
C LEU A 7 -14.84 -18.90 0.25
N ARG A 8 -14.05 -19.89 0.68
CA ARG A 8 -14.00 -20.30 2.10
C ARG A 8 -13.18 -19.35 2.97
N MET A 9 -12.30 -18.53 2.38
CA MET A 9 -11.52 -17.54 3.14
C MET A 9 -12.30 -16.26 3.47
N ILE A 10 -13.50 -16.08 2.88
CA ILE A 10 -14.34 -14.89 3.05
C ILE A 10 -15.54 -15.15 3.98
N SER A 11 -15.69 -16.38 4.49
CA SER A 11 -16.65 -16.69 5.56
C SER A 11 -16.13 -16.25 6.93
N LEU A 12 -15.79 -14.96 7.06
CA LEU A 12 -15.47 -14.26 8.30
C LEU A 12 -16.74 -13.68 8.96
N HIS A 13 -17.92 -14.25 8.67
CA HIS A 13 -19.20 -13.68 9.10
C HIS A 13 -19.74 -14.20 10.44
N ASP A 14 -19.23 -15.31 10.98
CA ASP A 14 -19.81 -15.93 12.20
C ASP A 14 -18.87 -15.97 13.41
N GLY A 15 -17.77 -15.20 13.42
CA GLY A 15 -16.89 -15.08 14.59
C GLY A 15 -16.09 -16.34 14.98
N ILE A 16 -16.23 -17.44 14.23
CA ILE A 16 -15.46 -18.66 14.44
C ILE A 16 -14.24 -18.63 13.52
N ILE A 17 -13.09 -18.25 14.08
CA ILE A 17 -11.79 -18.47 13.44
C ILE A 17 -11.57 -19.99 13.42
N PRO A 18 -11.45 -20.65 12.25
CA PRO A 18 -11.18 -22.09 12.23
C PRO A 18 -9.85 -22.35 12.95
N TYR A 19 -9.94 -23.06 14.07
CA TYR A 19 -8.84 -23.46 14.95
C TYR A 19 -8.01 -24.62 14.35
N GLU A 20 -8.15 -24.88 13.05
CA GLU A 20 -7.25 -25.80 12.37
C GLU A 20 -5.93 -25.08 12.19
N ARG A 21 -4.93 -25.55 12.94
CA ARG A 21 -3.53 -25.16 12.75
C ARG A 21 -3.21 -25.38 11.27
N PRO A 22 -3.05 -24.31 10.48
CA PRO A 22 -2.75 -24.46 9.08
C PRO A 22 -1.44 -25.23 8.95
N PRO A 23 -1.29 -26.07 7.92
CA PRO A 23 -0.04 -26.79 7.71
C PRO A 23 1.12 -25.78 7.75
N ARG A 24 2.18 -26.12 8.49
CA ARG A 24 3.44 -25.36 8.61
C ARG A 24 4.02 -25.13 7.23
N THR A 25 3.50 -24.14 6.54
CA THR A 25 3.87 -23.79 5.19
C THR A 25 4.77 -22.58 5.32
N LYS A 26 5.88 -22.59 4.57
CA LYS A 26 6.82 -21.48 4.44
C LYS A 26 6.16 -20.12 4.10
N TYR A 27 4.88 -20.13 3.76
CA TYR A 27 4.06 -19.03 3.28
C TYR A 27 2.77 -18.81 4.09
N PHE A 28 2.73 -19.26 5.36
CA PHE A 28 1.54 -19.08 6.19
C PHE A 28 1.15 -17.61 6.38
N PHE A 29 2.12 -16.77 6.75
CA PHE A 29 1.88 -15.35 7.02
C PHE A 29 1.66 -14.51 5.76
N LEU A 30 2.58 -14.62 4.80
CA LEU A 30 2.51 -13.98 3.49
C LEU A 30 2.72 -15.04 2.43
N ASN A 31 2.00 -14.94 1.32
CA ASN A 31 2.17 -15.85 0.21
C ASN A 31 3.56 -15.66 -0.47
N LYS A 32 3.92 -16.59 -1.36
CA LYS A 32 5.22 -16.57 -2.05
C LYS A 32 5.43 -15.29 -2.86
N PHE A 33 4.39 -14.78 -3.49
CA PHE A 33 4.44 -13.56 -4.29
C PHE A 33 4.64 -12.32 -3.42
N GLU A 34 3.85 -12.15 -2.37
CA GLU A 34 3.95 -11.06 -1.39
C GLU A 34 5.35 -11.01 -0.75
N THR A 35 5.88 -12.18 -0.38
CA THR A 35 7.24 -12.33 0.14
C THR A 35 8.27 -11.85 -0.88
N LYS A 36 8.14 -12.24 -2.15
CA LYS A 36 9.03 -11.81 -3.24
C LYS A 36 8.97 -10.29 -3.46
N VAL A 37 7.77 -9.71 -3.42
CA VAL A 37 7.57 -8.25 -3.50
C VAL A 37 8.27 -7.53 -2.35
N LEU A 38 8.16 -8.04 -1.13
CA LEU A 38 8.81 -7.45 0.04
C LEU A 38 10.35 -7.50 -0.06
N HIS A 39 10.89 -8.61 -0.56
CA HIS A 39 12.32 -8.75 -0.85
C HIS A 39 12.80 -7.76 -1.93
N ALA A 40 12.08 -7.66 -3.04
CA ALA A 40 12.41 -6.73 -4.11
C ALA A 40 12.43 -5.28 -3.61
N LYS A 41 11.43 -4.87 -2.81
CA LYS A 41 11.38 -3.54 -2.19
C LYS A 41 12.56 -3.31 -1.24
N LYS A 42 12.90 -4.30 -0.41
CA LYS A 42 14.04 -4.19 0.50
C LYS A 42 15.35 -3.90 -0.24
N GLU A 43 15.64 -4.65 -1.31
CA GLU A 43 16.88 -4.49 -2.07
C GLU A 43 16.87 -3.18 -2.89
N LEU A 44 15.72 -2.79 -3.46
CA LEU A 44 15.58 -1.48 -4.10
C LEU A 44 15.93 -0.32 -3.15
N ILE A 45 15.39 -0.34 -1.93
CA ILE A 45 15.60 0.73 -0.94
C ILE A 45 17.05 0.75 -0.45
N LYS A 46 17.67 -0.41 -0.25
CA LYS A 46 19.11 -0.48 0.03
C LYS A 46 19.95 0.14 -1.10
N GLY A 47 19.62 -0.16 -2.36
CA GLY A 47 20.28 0.46 -3.50
C GLY A 47 20.15 1.98 -3.50
N LYS A 48 18.97 2.50 -3.14
CA LYS A 48 18.75 3.96 -3.01
C LYS A 48 19.54 4.58 -1.87
N ILE A 49 19.62 3.93 -0.72
CA ILE A 49 20.45 4.37 0.41
C ILE A 49 21.92 4.42 -0.02
N PHE A 50 22.43 3.35 -0.61
CA PHE A 50 23.82 3.28 -1.09
C PHE A 50 24.13 4.38 -2.11
N GLN A 51 23.23 4.65 -3.05
CA GLN A 51 23.39 5.75 -4.03
C GLN A 51 23.48 7.13 -3.37
N LEU A 52 22.66 7.38 -2.34
CA LEU A 52 22.63 8.65 -1.62
C LEU A 52 23.81 8.82 -0.65
N GLU A 53 24.27 7.73 -0.03
CA GLU A 53 25.46 7.75 0.85
C GLU A 53 26.74 8.08 0.08
N ASN A 54 26.76 7.84 -1.24
CA ASN A 54 27.86 8.23 -2.13
C ASN A 54 27.75 9.67 -2.65
N GLN A 55 26.70 10.42 -2.28
CA GLN A 55 26.57 11.86 -2.56
C GLN A 55 27.13 12.68 -1.40
N ASP A 56 27.19 14.01 -1.54
CA ASP A 56 27.62 14.90 -0.47
C ASP A 56 26.76 14.71 0.79
N GLY A 57 27.33 14.04 1.78
CA GLY A 57 26.67 13.70 3.03
C GLY A 57 26.31 14.90 3.91
N ASN A 58 26.75 16.11 3.58
CA ASN A 58 26.41 17.32 4.32
C ASN A 58 25.20 18.07 3.72
N ASP A 59 24.66 17.65 2.58
CA ASP A 59 23.43 18.24 2.05
C ASP A 59 22.23 17.80 2.90
N ALA A 60 21.54 18.79 3.49
CA ALA A 60 20.35 18.57 4.30
C ALA A 60 19.24 17.83 3.53
N LEU A 61 19.12 18.03 2.21
CA LEU A 61 18.16 17.32 1.37
C LEU A 61 18.53 15.84 1.21
N VAL A 62 19.83 15.54 1.08
CA VAL A 62 20.34 14.16 1.00
C VAL A 62 20.11 13.45 2.33
N GLN A 63 20.43 14.10 3.46
CA GLN A 63 20.19 13.57 4.81
C GLN A 63 18.71 13.28 5.07
N HIS A 64 17.81 14.21 4.70
CA HIS A 64 16.38 14.01 4.83
C HIS A 64 15.88 12.81 4.00
N LYS A 65 16.33 12.68 2.75
CA LYS A 65 15.98 11.52 1.90
C LYS A 65 16.51 10.21 2.48
N LEU A 66 17.74 10.20 3.00
CA LEU A 66 18.34 9.03 3.66
C LEU A 66 17.53 8.60 4.88
N GLU A 67 17.09 9.54 5.71
CA GLU A 67 16.24 9.27 6.87
C GLU A 67 14.93 8.59 6.46
N LEU A 68 14.25 9.13 5.44
CA LEU A 68 13.01 8.56 4.90
C LEU A 68 13.22 7.13 4.39
N TYR A 69 14.29 6.88 3.63
CA TYR A 69 14.60 5.54 3.12
C TYR A 69 14.98 4.56 4.23
N ARG A 70 15.78 4.97 5.22
CA ARG A 70 16.18 4.14 6.37
C ARG A 70 14.98 3.77 7.24
N THR A 71 14.06 4.72 7.45
CA THR A 71 12.80 4.50 8.16
C THR A 71 11.94 3.45 7.44
N TYR A 72 11.76 3.60 6.13
CA TYR A 72 10.98 2.67 5.33
C TYR A 72 11.63 1.26 5.28
N LEU A 73 12.95 1.17 5.17
CA LEU A 73 13.68 -0.10 5.27
C LEU A 73 13.47 -0.79 6.63
N THR A 74 13.41 -0.01 7.71
CA THR A 74 13.14 -0.52 9.06
C THR A 74 11.75 -1.12 9.17
N GLN A 75 10.74 -0.47 8.57
CA GLN A 75 9.38 -1.01 8.51
C GLN A 75 9.36 -2.36 7.75
N ILE A 76 10.04 -2.46 6.60
CA ILE A 76 10.15 -3.72 5.86
C ILE A 76 10.81 -4.82 6.72
N ARG A 77 11.92 -4.49 7.41
CA ARG A 77 12.61 -5.43 8.31
C ARG A 77 11.71 -5.90 9.45
N LYS A 78 10.80 -5.05 9.96
CA LYS A 78 9.82 -5.42 10.98
C LYS A 78 8.89 -6.53 10.48
N VAL A 79 8.37 -6.43 9.26
CA VAL A 79 7.52 -7.47 8.65
C VAL A 79 8.28 -8.81 8.54
N PHE A 80 9.54 -8.79 8.09
CA PHE A 80 10.37 -10.01 8.07
C PHE A 80 10.61 -10.59 9.47
N ARG A 81 10.84 -9.75 10.48
CA ARG A 81 11.00 -10.22 11.87
C ARG A 81 9.69 -10.83 12.40
N MET A 82 8.55 -10.23 12.11
CA MET A 82 7.23 -10.76 12.49
C MET A 82 7.02 -12.15 11.91
N GLN A 83 7.31 -12.35 10.63
CA GLN A 83 7.20 -13.67 9.97
C GLN A 83 8.10 -14.75 10.59
N LYS A 84 9.23 -14.37 11.20
CA LYS A 84 10.19 -15.30 11.82
C LYS A 84 9.91 -15.58 13.29
N LYS A 85 9.35 -14.61 14.02
CA LYS A 85 9.23 -14.66 15.49
C LYS A 85 7.83 -14.94 15.98
N LEU A 86 6.80 -14.66 15.18
CA LEU A 86 5.42 -14.92 15.60
C LEU A 86 5.08 -16.38 15.39
N GLU A 87 4.27 -16.91 16.30
CA GLU A 87 3.64 -18.21 16.13
C GLU A 87 2.60 -18.16 15.00
N GLU A 88 2.49 -19.26 14.27
CA GLU A 88 1.57 -19.43 13.15
C GLU A 88 0.11 -19.53 13.65
N THR A 89 -0.50 -18.36 13.89
CA THR A 89 -1.92 -18.21 14.23
C THR A 89 -2.60 -17.26 13.26
N TRP A 90 -3.91 -17.41 13.04
CA TRP A 90 -4.70 -16.50 12.20
C TRP A 90 -4.62 -15.04 12.64
N GLN A 91 -4.62 -14.79 13.96
CA GLN A 91 -4.45 -13.45 14.51
C GLN A 91 -3.09 -12.85 14.14
N ASN A 92 -2.00 -13.62 14.26
CA ASN A 92 -0.67 -13.16 13.88
C ASN A 92 -0.54 -12.99 12.36
N ARG A 93 -1.20 -13.84 11.57
CA ARG A 93 -1.33 -13.66 10.12
C ARG A 93 -1.96 -12.33 9.77
N MET A 94 -3.10 -11.98 10.37
CA MET A 94 -3.73 -10.68 10.15
C MET A 94 -2.80 -9.52 10.52
N LYS A 95 -2.04 -9.63 11.63
CA LYS A 95 -1.03 -8.62 12.01
C LYS A 95 0.08 -8.48 10.96
N VAL A 96 0.61 -9.59 10.44
CA VAL A 96 1.66 -9.56 9.40
C VAL A 96 1.14 -9.00 8.09
N VAL A 97 -0.05 -9.44 7.65
CA VAL A 97 -0.70 -8.95 6.43
C VAL A 97 -0.99 -7.46 6.52
N ALA A 98 -1.53 -6.98 7.65
CA ALA A 98 -1.74 -5.56 7.88
C ALA A 98 -0.42 -4.77 7.82
N ALA A 99 0.64 -5.28 8.43
CA ALA A 99 1.97 -4.66 8.35
C ALA A 99 2.51 -4.64 6.91
N TYR A 100 2.30 -5.69 6.12
CA TYR A 100 2.64 -5.74 4.70
C TYR A 100 1.86 -4.70 3.88
N LEU A 101 0.55 -4.58 4.07
CA LEU A 101 -0.27 -3.56 3.40
C LEU A 101 0.18 -2.14 3.76
N ASN A 102 0.59 -1.91 5.00
CA ASN A 102 1.18 -0.64 5.43
C ASN A 102 2.49 -0.31 4.71
N ILE A 103 3.32 -1.31 4.35
CA ILE A 103 4.49 -1.10 3.49
C ILE A 103 4.05 -0.60 2.11
N LEU A 104 3.07 -1.24 1.49
CA LEU A 104 2.58 -0.82 0.16
C LEU A 104 2.00 0.60 0.17
N ALA A 105 1.25 0.96 1.22
CA ALA A 105 0.72 2.31 1.39
C ALA A 105 1.83 3.33 1.71
N GLY A 106 2.79 2.94 2.55
CA GLY A 106 3.96 3.73 2.92
C GLY A 106 4.85 4.08 1.73
N GLU A 107 4.99 3.17 0.76
CA GLU A 107 5.73 3.44 -0.48
C GLU A 107 5.18 4.64 -1.24
N ARG A 108 3.85 4.73 -1.38
CA ARG A 108 3.21 5.87 -2.05
C ARG A 108 3.49 7.17 -1.32
N LYS A 109 3.54 7.14 0.01
CA LYS A 109 3.89 8.30 0.84
C LYS A 109 5.37 8.68 0.66
N LEU A 110 6.26 7.70 0.67
CA LEU A 110 7.69 7.88 0.44
C LEU A 110 7.97 8.51 -0.93
N ILE A 111 7.35 8.00 -1.99
CA ILE A 111 7.48 8.55 -3.34
C ILE A 111 7.01 10.00 -3.36
N ARG A 112 5.87 10.32 -2.76
CA ARG A 112 5.35 11.70 -2.70
C ARG A 112 6.24 12.65 -1.90
N ALA A 113 6.86 12.17 -0.82
CA ALA A 113 7.74 12.97 0.03
C ALA A 113 9.07 13.29 -0.67
N ILE A 114 9.56 12.40 -1.53
CA ILE A 114 10.85 12.54 -2.22
C ILE A 114 10.69 13.15 -3.62
N ALA A 115 9.49 13.05 -4.21
CA ALA A 115 9.21 13.64 -5.50
C ALA A 115 9.49 15.15 -5.47
N PRO A 116 10.09 15.71 -6.54
CA PRO A 116 10.21 17.16 -6.65
C PRO A 116 8.81 17.80 -6.56
N PRO A 117 8.70 19.00 -5.97
CA PRO A 117 7.43 19.70 -5.91
C PRO A 117 6.87 19.82 -7.33
N PRO A 118 5.56 19.65 -7.53
CA PRO A 118 4.97 19.82 -8.84
C PRO A 118 5.32 21.23 -9.34
N PRO A 119 5.71 21.38 -10.61
CA PRO A 119 6.05 22.68 -11.15
C PRO A 119 4.89 23.66 -10.91
N PRO A 120 5.17 24.92 -10.55
CA PRO A 120 4.10 25.90 -10.34
C PRO A 120 3.24 25.97 -11.59
N LEU A 121 1.91 25.81 -11.41
CA LEU A 121 0.96 25.85 -12.52
C LEU A 121 1.19 27.14 -13.33
N THR A 122 1.42 26.98 -14.63
CA THR A 122 1.55 28.13 -15.53
C THR A 122 0.24 28.93 -15.53
N LYS A 123 0.29 30.23 -15.88
CA LYS A 123 -0.90 31.10 -15.90
C LYS A 123 -2.06 30.48 -16.70
N PHE A 124 -1.74 29.78 -17.80
CA PHE A 124 -2.69 29.01 -18.59
C PHE A 124 -3.30 27.83 -17.83
N GLN A 125 -2.50 27.05 -17.10
CA GLN A 125 -3.03 25.93 -16.31
C GLN A 125 -3.91 26.40 -15.14
N LYS A 126 -3.63 27.57 -14.55
CA LYS A 126 -4.51 28.22 -13.57
C LYS A 126 -5.83 28.70 -14.17
N LEU A 127 -5.82 29.17 -15.41
CA LEU A 127 -7.02 29.55 -16.14
C LEU A 127 -7.87 28.31 -16.48
N VAL A 128 -7.25 27.26 -17.00
CA VAL A 128 -7.92 25.99 -17.35
C VAL A 128 -8.53 25.32 -16.11
N SER A 129 -7.86 25.36 -14.96
CA SER A 129 -8.42 24.79 -13.71
C SER A 129 -9.60 25.62 -13.17
N ARG A 130 -9.54 26.96 -13.28
CA ARG A 130 -10.68 27.83 -12.96
C ARG A 130 -11.87 27.56 -13.89
N VAL A 131 -11.64 27.51 -15.19
CA VAL A 131 -12.68 27.21 -16.20
C VAL A 131 -13.28 25.82 -15.96
N ARG A 132 -12.45 24.81 -15.68
CA ARG A 132 -12.93 23.45 -15.35
C ARG A 132 -13.77 23.41 -14.08
N ASN A 133 -13.42 24.19 -13.06
CA ASN A 133 -14.19 24.26 -11.81
C ASN A 133 -15.52 24.99 -12.03
N VAL A 134 -15.54 26.05 -12.85
CA VAL A 134 -16.77 26.74 -13.27
C VAL A 134 -17.68 25.82 -14.10
N ILE A 135 -17.13 25.08 -15.05
CA ILE A 135 -17.89 24.10 -15.84
C ILE A 135 -18.47 23.01 -14.93
N ARG A 136 -17.72 22.55 -13.92
CA ARG A 136 -18.23 21.57 -12.93
C ARG A 136 -19.31 22.12 -12.02
N SER A 137 -19.27 23.42 -11.68
CA SER A 137 -20.32 24.04 -10.87
C SER A 137 -21.59 24.32 -11.67
N ILE A 138 -21.45 24.59 -12.98
CA ILE A 138 -22.58 24.82 -13.90
C ILE A 138 -23.20 23.48 -14.35
N PHE A 139 -22.38 22.47 -14.60
CA PHE A 139 -22.80 21.10 -14.91
C PHE A 139 -22.34 20.16 -13.81
N PRO A 140 -23.01 20.15 -12.65
CA PRO A 140 -22.77 19.11 -11.66
C PRO A 140 -23.11 17.79 -12.33
N ASN A 141 -22.15 16.85 -12.34
CA ASN A 141 -22.40 15.47 -12.76
C ASN A 141 -23.55 14.91 -11.91
N ARG A 142 -24.80 15.02 -12.38
CA ARG A 142 -25.91 14.22 -11.90
C ARG A 142 -25.54 12.79 -12.22
N ARG A 143 -25.03 12.07 -11.22
CA ARG A 143 -25.11 10.61 -11.24
C ARG A 143 -26.60 10.30 -11.36
N LEU A 144 -27.00 9.82 -12.54
CA LEU A 144 -28.26 9.13 -12.71
C LEU A 144 -28.27 8.01 -11.66
N ARG A 145 -29.12 8.14 -10.63
CA ARG A 145 -29.49 6.98 -9.83
C ARG A 145 -30.18 6.03 -10.82
N PRO A 146 -29.80 4.75 -10.88
CA PRO A 146 -30.70 3.78 -11.49
C PRO A 146 -32.01 3.84 -10.69
N SER A 147 -33.10 4.19 -11.37
CA SER A 147 -34.42 4.19 -10.75
C SER A 147 -34.77 2.76 -10.38
N ASP A 148 -35.24 2.59 -9.15
CA ASP A 148 -35.93 1.41 -8.68
C ASP A 148 -37.14 1.14 -9.58
N ASN A 149 -36.98 0.33 -10.62
CA ASN A 149 -38.10 -0.32 -11.30
C ASN A 149 -38.47 -1.57 -10.50
N THR A 150 -39.09 -1.33 -9.35
CA THR A 150 -39.97 -2.31 -8.71
C THR A 150 -41.17 -1.54 -8.19
N GLN A 151 -42.18 -1.41 -9.04
CA GLN A 151 -43.59 -1.42 -8.64
C GLN A 151 -44.50 -1.37 -9.87
N ASN A 152 -45.47 -2.29 -9.83
CA ASN A 152 -46.80 -2.25 -10.44
C ASN A 152 -47.10 -3.20 -11.60
N ILE A 153 -47.84 -4.24 -11.18
CA ILE A 153 -48.92 -5.01 -11.81
C ILE A 153 -48.48 -6.33 -12.44
#